data_AF-W9SAB8-F1
#
_entry.id   AF-W9SAB8-F1
#
_cell.length_a   1.000
_cell.length_b   1.000
_cell.length_c   1.000
_cell.angle_alpha   90.00
_cell.angle_beta   90.00
_cell.angle_gamma   90.00
#
_symmetry.space_group_name_H-M   'P 1'
#
loop_
_entity.id
_entity.type
_entity.pdbx_description
1 polymer ?
#
loop_
_entity_poly.entity_id
_entity_poly.type
_entity_poly.pdbx_seq_one_letter_code
_entity_poly.pdbx_strand_id
1 'polypeptide(L)'
;MQALPQNIEMNVQTCMESSDSPGMLPPPPGTFVDREELIQHVGEFAVSQGYVVTIKQSKRDRVVVLGCDRGGVYRNRRKTVDESSAEHTRKRKTGSRLTNCPFEAVGKKDDGLWVLTIRNGTHNHEPLSDISEHPSARRFTEREVLLIKEMTDAGLRPRQILKRLRQSNPDLLSTPKHVYNVKAKIRQGNVTVRNFKSLRPQKSAVSNDYPASNPSSRQRDPLRVPNLIGGRFVDSQSFASIDVINPATQHIVSHVPLTTSEEFKAAVFSAKRAFTPWRNTPIMNRQRIMFKFQELIRRDIDKLAMCITTEHGKALKDAYGDILRGLEVVEHACGMATLQMGEFVSNITNGIDTYSTREPLGVCAGICPFEFPAMIPLWMFPVAVTCGNTFVLKPSEKDPGVSLMLAELAIEAGLPNGVLNIVHGTNDIVNAICDDDNIRAISFVGPSRSGRIPSSIPFVHSLFFLVDLLTMSESVETTATSDAPVTESVVAVQLGDLQNIQAAYRLNGNNYLKWSQLVWTFLKGRGKLSHLLGMGPSKDDPKFAAWDEQDSMVMSWLWNSMLPEISDTCMFLGSAKEIWDAI
;
A
#
# COMPACT_ATOMS: atom_id res chain seq x y z
N MET A 1 -46.22 -44.58 38.34
CA MET A 1 -45.37 -43.96 37.31
C MET A 1 -44.75 -42.72 37.93
N GLN A 2 -43.43 -42.74 38.10
CA GLN A 2 -42.65 -41.76 38.85
C GLN A 2 -42.57 -40.43 38.12
N ALA A 3 -42.78 -39.34 38.86
CA ALA A 3 -42.34 -37.99 38.52
C ALA A 3 -41.55 -37.48 39.73
N LEU A 4 -40.30 -37.10 39.53
CA LEU A 4 -39.41 -36.50 40.54
C LEU A 4 -39.27 -34.99 40.28
N PRO A 5 -39.28 -34.13 41.32
CA PRO A 5 -39.20 -32.67 41.21
C PRO A 5 -37.81 -32.08 41.52
N GLN A 6 -37.75 -30.76 41.43
CA GLN A 6 -36.61 -29.83 41.48
C GLN A 6 -35.90 -29.64 42.85
N ASN A 7 -34.63 -29.21 42.74
CA ASN A 7 -33.82 -28.27 43.58
C ASN A 7 -33.84 -28.32 45.12
N ILE A 8 -32.64 -28.46 45.72
CA ILE A 8 -32.24 -27.87 47.02
C ILE A 8 -30.74 -27.46 46.98
N GLU A 9 -30.46 -26.23 47.42
CA GLU A 9 -29.15 -25.60 47.66
C GLU A 9 -28.66 -25.78 49.13
N MET A 10 -27.38 -25.41 49.38
CA MET A 10 -26.66 -25.19 50.68
C MET A 10 -26.18 -26.44 51.47
N ASN A 11 -24.97 -26.52 52.06
CA ASN A 11 -24.02 -25.54 52.60
C ASN A 11 -22.61 -26.16 52.83
N VAL A 12 -21.63 -25.29 53.09
CA VAL A 12 -20.15 -25.39 53.10
C VAL A 12 -19.52 -26.04 54.36
N GLN A 13 -18.22 -26.42 54.23
CA GLN A 13 -17.15 -26.75 55.23
C GLN A 13 -17.12 -28.19 55.79
N THR A 14 -16.05 -28.99 55.66
CA THR A 14 -14.70 -28.89 56.29
C THR A 14 -13.82 -29.97 55.62
N CYS A 15 -12.58 -29.75 55.15
CA CYS A 15 -11.33 -29.73 55.90
C CYS A 15 -10.20 -29.19 55.00
N MET A 16 -9.42 -28.24 55.52
CA MET A 16 -8.12 -27.83 54.99
C MET A 16 -6.99 -28.68 55.60
N GLU A 17 -5.80 -28.53 55.01
CA GLU A 17 -4.48 -29.16 55.25
C GLU A 17 -4.20 -30.32 54.28
N SER A 18 -3.21 -30.31 53.38
CA SER A 18 -2.04 -29.45 53.15
C SER A 18 -1.49 -29.79 51.74
N SER A 19 -1.33 -28.85 50.83
CA SER A 19 -0.05 -28.22 50.50
C SER A 19 -0.29 -27.21 49.38
N ASP A 20 -0.25 -25.93 49.73
CA ASP A 20 -0.29 -24.83 48.77
C ASP A 20 1.01 -24.82 47.94
N SER A 21 0.88 -25.14 46.66
CA SER A 21 1.75 -24.60 45.62
C SER A 21 0.88 -24.30 44.40
N PRO A 22 0.94 -23.11 43.80
CA PRO A 22 0.14 -22.79 42.62
C PRO A 22 0.66 -23.64 41.45
N GLY A 23 -0.01 -24.76 41.18
CA GLY A 23 0.34 -25.69 40.12
C GLY A 23 0.15 -25.05 38.75
N MET A 24 1.12 -25.26 37.84
CA MET A 24 1.03 -24.77 36.46
C MET A 24 -0.17 -25.39 35.76
N LEU A 25 -1.06 -24.56 35.22
CA LEU A 25 -2.24 -25.02 34.51
C LEU A 25 -1.93 -25.34 33.04
N PRO A 26 -2.65 -26.28 32.40
CA PRO A 26 -2.60 -26.47 30.96
C PRO A 26 -3.41 -25.38 30.22
N PRO A 27 -3.07 -25.09 28.95
CA PRO A 27 -3.81 -24.12 28.15
C PRO A 27 -5.24 -24.61 27.89
N PRO A 28 -6.22 -23.68 27.85
CA PRO A 28 -7.60 -24.03 27.57
C PRO A 28 -7.72 -24.67 26.16
N PRO A 29 -8.59 -25.67 25.97
CA PRO A 29 -8.87 -26.19 24.65
C PRO A 29 -9.49 -25.09 23.77
N GLY A 30 -9.22 -25.13 22.47
CA GLY A 30 -9.67 -24.12 21.53
C GLY A 30 -9.53 -24.54 20.08
N THR A 31 -10.22 -23.82 19.21
CA THR A 31 -10.12 -23.95 17.75
C THR A 31 -9.43 -22.71 17.17
N PHE A 32 -8.58 -22.92 16.18
CA PHE A 32 -7.73 -21.89 15.60
C PHE A 32 -7.81 -21.96 14.08
N VAL A 33 -7.70 -20.82 13.41
CA VAL A 33 -7.78 -20.77 11.94
C VAL A 33 -6.51 -21.35 11.35
N ASP A 34 -5.36 -21.02 11.94
CA ASP A 34 -4.05 -21.43 11.47
C ASP A 34 -3.23 -22.18 12.53
N ARG A 35 -2.29 -23.01 12.04
CA ARG A 35 -1.37 -23.79 12.87
C ARG A 35 -0.50 -22.91 13.76
N GLU A 36 -0.04 -21.81 13.19
CA GLU A 36 0.86 -20.85 13.83
C GLU A 36 0.14 -20.13 14.99
N GLU A 37 -1.14 -19.81 14.81
CA GLU A 37 -2.00 -19.21 15.83
C GLU A 37 -2.16 -20.15 17.04
N LEU A 38 -2.42 -21.45 16.79
CA LEU A 38 -2.48 -22.47 17.85
C LEU A 38 -1.17 -22.55 18.64
N ILE A 39 -0.02 -22.58 17.95
CA ILE A 39 1.30 -22.67 18.60
C ILE A 39 1.59 -21.41 19.42
N GLN A 40 1.21 -20.24 18.91
CA GLN A 40 1.36 -18.97 19.61
C GLN A 40 0.50 -18.94 20.88
N HIS A 41 -0.77 -19.31 20.78
CA HIS A 41 -1.70 -19.38 21.91
C HIS A 41 -1.17 -20.27 23.04
N VAL A 42 -0.76 -21.50 22.72
CA VAL A 42 -0.17 -22.44 23.69
C VAL A 42 1.13 -21.90 24.28
N GLY A 43 1.90 -21.18 23.47
CA GLY A 43 3.15 -20.55 23.87
C GLY A 43 3.00 -19.43 24.89
N GLU A 44 2.09 -18.50 24.61
CA GLU A 44 1.80 -17.35 25.48
C GLU A 44 1.19 -17.79 26.81
N PHE A 45 0.27 -18.75 26.76
CA PHE A 45 -0.31 -19.34 27.96
C PHE A 45 0.73 -20.08 28.81
N ALA A 46 1.61 -20.88 28.18
CA ALA A 46 2.66 -21.57 28.90
C ALA A 46 3.57 -20.59 29.65
N VAL A 47 3.92 -19.47 29.01
CA VAL A 47 4.77 -18.43 29.62
C VAL A 47 4.06 -17.75 30.79
N SER A 48 2.75 -17.49 30.69
CA SER A 48 1.98 -16.92 31.81
C SER A 48 1.88 -17.87 33.00
N GLN A 49 1.97 -19.17 32.76
CA GLN A 49 2.02 -20.22 33.77
C GLN A 49 3.44 -20.61 34.19
N GLY A 50 4.48 -19.92 33.71
CA GLY A 50 5.86 -20.17 34.14
C GLY A 50 6.53 -21.41 33.53
N TYR A 51 6.07 -21.91 32.37
CA TYR A 51 6.77 -22.97 31.63
C TYR A 51 6.90 -22.63 30.15
N VAL A 52 7.72 -23.39 29.40
CA VAL A 52 7.91 -23.16 27.97
C VAL A 52 7.64 -24.44 27.19
N VAL A 53 6.90 -24.31 26.10
CA VAL A 53 6.58 -25.42 25.21
C VAL A 53 7.55 -25.52 24.04
N THR A 54 7.74 -26.73 23.55
CA THR A 54 8.58 -27.06 22.40
C THR A 54 7.85 -28.05 21.50
N ILE A 55 8.05 -27.94 20.19
CA ILE A 55 7.46 -28.89 19.25
C ILE A 55 8.25 -30.21 19.31
N LYS A 56 7.62 -31.27 19.80
CA LYS A 56 8.21 -32.62 19.89
C LYS A 56 8.06 -33.37 18.56
N GLN A 57 6.89 -33.26 17.93
CA GLN A 57 6.59 -33.88 16.65
C GLN A 57 5.72 -32.93 15.80
N SER A 58 5.94 -32.91 14.49
CA SER A 58 5.11 -32.14 13.57
C SER A 58 5.02 -32.88 12.24
N LYS A 59 3.81 -33.06 11.73
CA LYS A 59 3.55 -33.43 10.33
C LYS A 59 2.87 -32.24 9.67
N ARG A 60 3.45 -31.72 8.59
CA ARG A 60 2.95 -30.52 7.87
C ARG A 60 1.46 -30.71 7.55
N ASP A 61 0.68 -29.68 7.84
CA ASP A 61 -0.76 -29.54 7.58
C ASP A 61 -1.70 -30.62 8.16
N ARG A 62 -1.24 -31.42 9.14
CA ARG A 62 -2.10 -32.44 9.77
C ARG A 62 -2.06 -32.42 11.29
N VAL A 63 -0.86 -32.45 11.89
CA VAL A 63 -0.71 -32.62 13.35
C VAL A 63 0.54 -31.90 13.86
N VAL A 64 0.41 -31.23 15.00
CA VAL A 64 1.52 -30.71 15.80
C VAL A 64 1.42 -31.20 17.24
N VAL A 65 2.53 -31.70 17.80
CA VAL A 65 2.64 -32.14 19.19
C VAL A 65 3.59 -31.20 19.92
N LEU A 66 3.09 -30.58 20.96
CA LEU A 66 3.77 -29.61 21.83
C LEU A 66 4.01 -30.27 23.19
N GLY A 67 5.23 -30.17 23.71
CA GLY A 67 5.57 -30.66 25.05
C GLY A 67 6.53 -29.72 25.76
N CYS A 68 6.62 -29.84 27.08
CA CYS A 68 7.47 -28.97 27.90
C CYS A 68 8.95 -29.05 27.47
N ASP A 69 9.68 -27.94 27.56
CA ASP A 69 11.11 -27.85 27.27
C ASP A 69 11.97 -28.71 28.22
N ARG A 70 11.48 -28.95 29.44
CA ARG A 70 12.07 -29.88 30.43
C ARG A 70 11.69 -31.35 30.18
N GLY A 71 10.89 -31.66 29.15
CA GLY A 71 10.48 -33.02 28.78
C GLY A 71 11.52 -33.81 27.98
N GLY A 72 11.69 -35.09 28.29
CA GLY A 72 12.62 -36.03 27.64
C GLY A 72 13.85 -36.40 28.49
N VAL A 73 14.72 -37.25 27.93
CA VAL A 73 15.97 -37.73 28.57
C VAL A 73 17.15 -37.40 27.66
N TYR A 74 18.29 -37.00 28.23
CA TYR A 74 19.52 -36.78 27.45
C TYR A 74 19.97 -38.09 26.80
N ARG A 75 20.17 -38.09 25.48
CA ARG A 75 20.82 -39.21 24.79
C ARG A 75 22.27 -39.32 25.28
N ASN A 76 22.61 -40.42 25.95
CA ASN A 76 23.99 -40.75 26.27
C ASN A 76 24.77 -40.97 24.98
N ARG A 77 25.53 -39.97 24.55
CA ARG A 77 26.49 -40.13 23.45
C ARG A 77 27.76 -40.77 24.02
N ARG A 78 27.73 -42.08 24.30
CA ARG A 78 28.97 -42.85 24.45
C ARG A 78 29.61 -42.93 23.06
N LYS A 79 30.66 -42.15 22.85
CA LYS A 79 31.58 -42.32 21.72
C LYS A 79 32.50 -43.47 22.13
N THR A 80 32.62 -44.51 21.30
CA THR A 80 33.72 -45.47 21.41
C THR A 80 35.03 -44.69 21.37
N VAL A 81 35.84 -44.84 22.42
CA VAL A 81 37.15 -44.21 22.54
C VAL A 81 38.13 -45.23 21.99
N ASP A 82 38.74 -44.92 20.84
CA ASP A 82 40.04 -45.49 20.52
C ASP A 82 41.07 -44.86 21.47
N GLU A 83 41.83 -45.72 22.13
CA GLU A 83 42.89 -45.39 23.07
C GLU A 83 44.03 -44.68 22.34
N SER A 84 44.08 -43.34 22.41
CA SER A 84 45.31 -42.54 22.40
C SER A 84 44.99 -41.05 22.31
N SER A 85 44.64 -40.45 23.44
CA SER A 85 44.91 -39.04 23.79
C SER A 85 44.10 -38.67 25.03
N ALA A 86 44.62 -39.08 26.19
CA ALA A 86 44.20 -38.51 27.44
C ALA A 86 44.80 -37.10 27.54
N GLU A 87 43.98 -36.05 27.35
CA GLU A 87 44.08 -34.84 28.18
C GLU A 87 42.90 -33.87 27.98
N HIS A 88 42.33 -33.48 29.11
CA HIS A 88 41.47 -32.30 29.34
C HIS A 88 40.02 -32.32 28.85
N THR A 89 39.22 -33.25 29.39
CA THR A 89 37.76 -33.08 29.45
C THR A 89 37.41 -32.05 30.53
N ARG A 90 37.31 -30.76 30.15
CA ARG A 90 36.69 -29.71 30.97
C ARG A 90 35.27 -30.16 31.37
N LYS A 91 35.08 -30.52 32.65
CA LYS A 91 33.75 -30.75 33.24
C LYS A 91 32.93 -29.46 33.13
N ARG A 92 31.96 -29.46 32.21
CA ARG A 92 31.03 -28.34 32.03
C ARG A 92 30.01 -28.38 33.17
N LYS A 93 30.16 -27.46 34.14
CA LYS A 93 29.11 -27.16 35.12
C LYS A 93 27.89 -26.60 34.38
N THR A 94 26.95 -27.46 34.03
CA THR A 94 25.59 -27.06 33.62
C THR A 94 24.66 -28.11 34.20
N GLY A 95 23.90 -27.73 35.23
CA GLY A 95 22.89 -28.59 35.84
C GLY A 95 21.96 -29.18 34.78
N SER A 96 21.60 -30.45 34.96
CA SER A 96 20.67 -31.18 34.11
C SER A 96 19.36 -30.38 33.96
N ARG A 97 18.98 -30.03 32.74
CA ARG A 97 17.77 -29.24 32.46
C ARG A 97 16.52 -30.09 32.25
N LEU A 98 16.69 -31.36 31.87
CA LEU A 98 15.58 -32.24 31.55
C LEU A 98 15.11 -32.95 32.82
N THR A 99 13.84 -32.75 33.18
CA THR A 99 13.16 -33.39 34.32
C THR A 99 12.23 -34.52 33.88
N ASN A 100 12.25 -34.86 32.58
CA ASN A 100 11.29 -35.78 31.97
C ASN A 100 9.82 -35.36 32.21
N CYS A 101 9.55 -34.06 32.10
CA CYS A 101 8.21 -33.49 32.28
C CYS A 101 7.18 -34.15 31.33
N PRO A 102 6.01 -34.60 31.84
CA PRO A 102 5.03 -35.37 31.08
C PRO A 102 4.03 -34.53 30.28
N PHE A 103 4.03 -33.18 30.44
CA PHE A 103 3.15 -32.27 29.72
C PHE A 103 3.18 -32.48 28.19
N GLU A 104 2.01 -32.70 27.60
CA GLU A 104 1.81 -32.87 26.17
C GLU A 104 0.47 -32.30 25.70
N ALA A 105 0.50 -31.46 24.67
CA ALA A 105 -0.65 -30.90 23.99
C ALA A 105 -0.56 -31.19 22.48
N VAL A 106 -1.69 -31.43 21.83
CA VAL A 106 -1.76 -31.83 20.43
C VAL A 106 -2.72 -30.92 19.68
N GLY A 107 -2.23 -30.30 18.61
CA GLY A 107 -3.07 -29.64 17.61
C GLY A 107 -3.32 -30.58 16.43
N LYS A 108 -4.57 -30.83 16.08
CA LYS A 108 -4.96 -31.59 14.88
C LYS A 108 -5.82 -30.72 13.97
N LYS A 109 -5.64 -30.85 12.65
CA LYS A 109 -6.51 -30.19 11.68
C LYS A 109 -7.79 -31.02 11.47
N ASP A 110 -8.95 -30.40 11.69
CA ASP A 110 -10.28 -30.99 11.58
C ASP A 110 -11.21 -29.97 10.89
N ASP A 111 -11.87 -30.37 9.81
CA ASP A 111 -12.75 -29.52 8.98
C ASP A 111 -12.19 -28.13 8.61
N GLY A 112 -10.89 -28.09 8.30
CA GLY A 112 -10.20 -26.85 7.91
C GLY A 112 -9.66 -26.02 9.08
N LEU A 113 -10.10 -26.28 10.30
CA LEU A 113 -9.66 -25.61 11.53
C LEU A 113 -8.65 -26.45 12.32
N TRP A 114 -7.85 -25.80 13.15
CA TRP A 114 -6.90 -26.45 14.05
C TRP A 114 -7.50 -26.58 15.45
N VAL A 115 -7.70 -27.81 15.92
CA VAL A 115 -8.28 -28.12 17.23
C VAL A 115 -7.15 -28.49 18.20
N LEU A 116 -7.09 -27.79 19.34
CA LEU A 116 -6.15 -28.07 20.43
C LEU A 116 -6.76 -29.06 21.44
N THR A 117 -6.03 -30.14 21.72
CA THR A 117 -6.38 -31.14 22.73
C THR A 117 -5.21 -31.34 23.70
N ILE A 118 -5.48 -31.25 25.00
CA ILE A 118 -4.47 -31.53 26.03
C ILE A 118 -4.44 -33.04 26.28
N ARG A 119 -3.30 -33.68 26.02
CA ARG A 119 -3.10 -35.12 26.33
C ARG A 119 -2.68 -35.33 27.77
N ASN A 120 -1.79 -34.48 28.26
CA ASN A 120 -1.38 -34.48 29.65
C ASN A 120 -1.07 -33.04 30.08
N GLY A 121 -1.82 -32.54 31.06
CA GLY A 121 -1.68 -31.18 31.59
C GLY A 121 -0.77 -31.08 32.81
N THR A 122 -0.22 -32.19 33.30
CA THR A 122 0.57 -32.21 34.53
C THR A 122 2.04 -31.87 34.29
N HIS A 123 2.66 -31.23 35.28
CA HIS A 123 4.07 -30.90 35.31
C HIS A 123 4.72 -31.48 36.57
N ASN A 124 5.98 -31.90 36.46
CA ASN A 124 6.74 -32.51 37.57
C ASN A 124 7.90 -31.63 38.06
N HIS A 125 7.78 -30.32 37.83
CA HIS A 125 8.77 -29.32 38.22
C HIS A 125 8.03 -28.05 38.63
N GLU A 126 8.69 -27.18 39.38
CA GLU A 126 8.13 -25.88 39.74
C GLU A 126 8.07 -24.91 38.54
N PRO A 127 7.16 -23.92 38.58
CA PRO A 127 7.14 -22.81 37.63
C PRO A 127 8.49 -22.07 37.60
N LEU A 128 8.84 -21.55 36.44
CA LEU A 128 10.04 -20.76 36.25
C LEU A 128 9.84 -19.36 36.84
N SER A 129 10.64 -19.02 37.85
CA SER A 129 10.56 -17.76 38.60
C SER A 129 10.98 -16.53 37.80
N ASP A 130 11.92 -16.67 36.86
CA ASP A 130 12.30 -15.61 35.92
C ASP A 130 12.44 -16.15 34.48
N ILE A 131 11.57 -15.65 33.59
CA ILE A 131 11.57 -15.97 32.16
C ILE A 131 12.86 -15.49 31.45
N SER A 132 13.53 -14.47 32.00
CA SER A 132 14.74 -13.86 31.45
C SER A 132 15.94 -14.82 31.50
N GLU A 133 15.96 -15.71 32.50
CA GLU A 133 17.00 -16.71 32.65
C GLU A 133 16.86 -17.86 31.63
N HIS A 134 15.65 -18.04 31.10
CA HIS A 134 15.35 -19.07 30.13
C HIS A 134 16.03 -18.81 28.78
N PRO A 135 16.67 -19.81 28.16
CA PRO A 135 17.33 -19.59 26.87
C PRO A 135 16.38 -19.39 25.66
N SER A 136 15.05 -19.46 25.83
CA SER A 136 14.14 -18.89 24.82
C SER A 136 14.20 -17.36 24.82
N ALA A 137 14.43 -16.70 25.95
CA ALA A 137 14.56 -15.24 26.05
C ALA A 137 15.80 -14.69 25.32
N ARG A 138 16.77 -15.57 25.03
CA ARG A 138 17.99 -15.26 24.24
C ARG A 138 17.86 -15.61 22.76
N ARG A 139 16.66 -15.99 22.29
CA ARG A 139 16.37 -16.20 20.87
C ARG A 139 16.00 -14.88 20.21
N PHE A 140 16.29 -14.79 18.92
CA PHE A 140 15.89 -13.66 18.11
C PHE A 140 14.48 -13.87 17.56
N THR A 141 13.72 -12.79 17.49
CA THR A 141 12.43 -12.75 16.78
C THR A 141 12.64 -12.89 15.28
N GLU A 142 11.57 -13.15 14.53
CA GLU A 142 11.62 -13.23 13.06
C GLU A 142 12.20 -11.95 12.43
N ARG A 143 11.72 -10.80 12.90
CA ARG A 143 12.21 -9.47 12.48
C ARG A 143 13.70 -9.29 12.78
N GLU A 144 14.14 -9.66 13.99
CA GLU A 144 15.56 -9.59 14.37
C GLU A 144 16.44 -10.54 13.53
N VAL A 145 15.95 -11.72 13.16
CA VAL A 145 16.67 -12.65 12.28
C VAL A 145 16.83 -12.09 10.86
N LEU A 146 15.80 -11.45 10.31
CA LEU A 146 15.87 -10.77 9.01
C LEU A 146 16.87 -9.62 9.04
N LEU A 147 16.85 -8.81 10.11
CA LEU A 147 17.85 -7.75 10.31
C LEU A 147 19.27 -8.31 10.45
N ILE A 148 19.45 -9.45 11.14
CA ILE A 148 20.75 -10.14 11.21
C ILE A 148 21.21 -10.59 9.82
N LYS A 149 20.30 -11.05 8.96
CA LYS A 149 20.60 -11.44 7.58
C LYS A 149 21.06 -10.23 6.77
N GLU A 150 20.27 -9.16 6.72
CA GLU A 150 20.61 -7.92 6.01
C GLU A 150 21.97 -7.36 6.45
N MET A 151 22.19 -7.25 7.77
CA MET A 151 23.46 -6.76 8.29
C MET A 151 24.62 -7.72 8.03
N THR A 152 24.34 -9.02 7.90
CA THR A 152 25.36 -10.02 7.55
C THR A 152 25.76 -9.91 6.09
N ASP A 153 24.80 -9.68 5.21
CA ASP A 153 25.02 -9.47 3.77
C ASP A 153 25.76 -8.14 3.54
N ALA A 154 25.49 -7.11 4.37
CA ALA A 154 26.26 -5.87 4.44
C ALA A 154 27.66 -6.01 5.09
N GLY A 155 28.11 -7.23 5.41
CA GLY A 155 29.47 -7.50 5.90
C GLY A 155 29.75 -7.18 7.37
N LEU A 156 28.72 -6.89 8.18
CA LEU A 156 28.92 -6.47 9.58
C LEU A 156 29.34 -7.64 10.49
N ARG A 157 30.22 -7.31 11.45
CA ARG A 157 30.70 -8.27 12.46
C ARG A 157 29.61 -8.53 13.50
N PRO A 158 29.51 -9.73 14.09
CA PRO A 158 28.44 -10.08 15.05
C PRO A 158 28.30 -9.15 16.26
N ARG A 159 29.40 -8.56 16.74
CA ARG A 159 29.36 -7.54 17.81
C ARG A 159 28.69 -6.24 17.38
N GLN A 160 28.91 -5.80 16.14
CA GLN A 160 28.28 -4.61 15.56
C GLN A 160 26.79 -4.85 15.32
N ILE A 161 26.45 -6.04 14.80
CA ILE A 161 25.06 -6.49 14.62
C ILE A 161 24.32 -6.46 15.97
N LEU A 162 24.89 -7.07 17.01
CA LEU A 162 24.26 -7.09 18.32
C LEU A 162 24.15 -5.70 18.94
N LYS A 163 25.14 -4.81 18.74
CA LYS A 163 25.07 -3.42 19.18
C LYS A 163 23.88 -2.69 18.55
N ARG A 164 23.65 -2.88 17.25
CA ARG A 164 22.50 -2.30 16.53
C ARG A 164 21.17 -2.90 16.98
N LEU A 165 21.10 -4.23 17.15
CA LEU A 165 19.89 -4.87 17.69
C LEU A 165 19.54 -4.38 19.09
N ARG A 166 20.55 -4.03 19.92
CA ARG A 166 20.33 -3.45 21.24
C ARG A 166 19.90 -1.98 21.22
N GLN A 167 20.15 -1.25 20.14
CA GLN A 167 19.59 0.10 19.97
C GLN A 167 18.08 0.04 19.76
N SER A 168 17.60 -0.96 19.01
CA SER A 168 16.16 -1.20 18.83
C SER A 168 15.50 -1.96 19.98
N ASN A 169 16.26 -2.76 20.74
CA ASN A 169 15.78 -3.58 21.85
C ASN A 169 16.82 -3.59 23.00
N PRO A 170 16.78 -2.60 23.91
CA PRO A 170 17.73 -2.49 25.02
C PRO A 170 17.76 -3.73 25.92
N ASP A 171 16.61 -4.40 26.07
CA ASP A 171 16.41 -5.60 26.92
C ASP A 171 16.83 -6.90 26.22
N LEU A 172 17.62 -6.83 25.15
CA LEU A 172 18.07 -8.00 24.40
C LEU A 172 19.19 -8.74 25.14
N LEU A 173 18.81 -9.86 25.78
CA LEU A 173 19.70 -10.78 26.51
C LEU A 173 20.58 -11.66 25.60
N SER A 174 20.47 -11.50 24.28
CA SER A 174 21.27 -12.24 23.31
C SER A 174 22.74 -11.84 23.35
N THR A 175 23.63 -12.81 23.08
CA THR A 175 25.08 -12.62 23.06
C THR A 175 25.61 -12.72 21.62
N PRO A 176 26.86 -12.28 21.34
CA PRO A 176 27.44 -12.40 20.00
C PRO A 176 27.46 -13.85 19.49
N LYS A 177 27.57 -14.83 20.40
CA LYS A 177 27.51 -16.26 20.07
C LYS A 177 26.16 -16.65 19.45
N HIS A 178 25.06 -16.05 19.89
CA HIS A 178 23.74 -16.33 19.30
C HIS A 178 23.66 -15.78 17.87
N VAL A 179 24.21 -14.58 17.63
CA VAL A 179 24.31 -14.00 16.27
C VAL A 179 25.17 -14.89 15.37
N TYR A 180 26.29 -15.42 15.87
CA TYR A 180 27.11 -16.39 15.13
C TYR A 180 26.31 -17.64 14.72
N ASN A 181 25.51 -18.21 15.64
CA ASN A 181 24.68 -19.38 15.34
C ASN A 181 23.63 -19.10 14.26
N VAL A 182 23.04 -17.89 14.28
CA VAL A 182 22.10 -17.46 13.23
C VAL A 182 22.81 -17.29 11.89
N LYS A 183 23.95 -16.59 11.86
CA LYS A 183 24.78 -16.44 10.65
C LYS A 183 25.19 -17.79 10.05
N ALA A 184 25.60 -18.75 10.89
CA ALA A 184 25.97 -20.09 10.45
C ALA A 184 24.78 -20.82 9.79
N LYS A 185 23.57 -20.68 10.35
CA LYS A 185 22.35 -21.26 9.76
C LYS A 185 21.93 -20.58 8.46
N ILE A 186 22.09 -19.25 8.38
CA ILE A 186 21.83 -18.48 7.15
C ILE A 186 22.73 -18.97 6.02
N ARG A 187 24.03 -19.18 6.31
CA ARG A 187 25.01 -19.69 5.33
C ARG A 187 24.72 -21.11 4.85
N GLN A 188 24.06 -21.94 5.66
CA GLN A 188 23.69 -23.31 5.30
C GLN A 188 22.43 -23.40 4.42
N GLY A 189 21.90 -22.28 3.91
CA GLY A 189 20.70 -22.27 3.05
C GLY A 189 19.40 -22.65 3.77
N ASN A 190 19.44 -22.86 5.08
CA ASN A 190 18.29 -23.26 5.91
C ASN A 190 17.42 -22.06 6.32
N VAL A 191 17.14 -21.15 5.38
CA VAL A 191 16.29 -19.98 5.61
C VAL A 191 14.95 -20.17 4.90
N THR A 192 14.17 -21.14 5.39
CA THR A 192 12.73 -20.90 5.48
C THR A 192 12.52 -20.19 6.81
N VAL A 193 12.16 -18.90 6.75
CA VAL A 193 11.96 -18.04 7.93
C VAL A 193 10.99 -18.69 8.94
N ARG A 194 10.11 -19.57 8.46
CA ARG A 194 9.21 -20.47 9.22
C ARG A 194 9.88 -21.41 10.26
N ASN A 195 11.20 -21.61 10.24
CA ASN A 195 11.88 -22.49 11.20
C ASN A 195 12.45 -21.77 12.43
N PHE A 196 12.32 -20.45 12.54
CA PHE A 196 12.67 -19.72 13.75
C PHE A 196 11.49 -19.74 14.73
N LYS A 197 11.40 -20.84 15.50
CA LYS A 197 10.42 -20.97 16.59
C LYS A 197 10.74 -19.96 17.71
N SER A 198 10.16 -18.77 17.59
CA SER A 198 10.17 -17.70 18.58
C SER A 198 9.09 -17.96 19.63
N LEU A 199 9.46 -17.87 20.91
CA LEU A 199 8.56 -17.83 22.07
C LEU A 199 9.10 -16.76 23.01
N ARG A 200 9.14 -15.51 22.54
CA ARG A 200 9.40 -14.34 23.38
C ARG A 200 8.16 -13.45 23.30
N PRO A 201 7.38 -13.30 24.38
CA PRO A 201 6.31 -12.32 24.45
C PRO A 201 6.89 -10.89 24.39
N GLN A 202 6.19 -10.00 23.69
CA GLN A 202 6.46 -8.55 23.72
C GLN A 202 6.00 -8.01 25.08
N LYS A 203 6.88 -7.33 25.83
CA LYS A 203 6.47 -6.57 27.03
C LYS A 203 5.96 -5.20 26.57
N SER A 204 4.65 -4.99 26.61
CA SER A 204 4.06 -3.64 26.60
C SER A 204 4.26 -2.99 27.98
N ALA A 205 4.58 -1.70 27.98
CA ALA A 205 4.85 -0.91 29.16
C ALA A 205 3.60 -0.75 30.06
N VAL A 206 3.88 -0.60 31.36
CA VAL A 206 2.95 -0.52 32.49
C VAL A 206 1.90 0.60 32.33
N SER A 207 0.65 0.32 32.67
CA SER A 207 -0.35 1.33 33.04
C SER A 207 -1.14 0.86 34.25
N ASN A 208 -1.32 1.79 35.19
CA ASN A 208 -1.85 1.61 36.54
C ASN A 208 -3.30 1.11 36.60
N ASP A 209 -3.59 0.40 37.69
CA ASP A 209 -4.88 -0.15 38.12
C ASP A 209 -6.01 0.88 38.26
N TYR A 210 -7.20 0.56 37.75
CA TYR A 210 -8.52 0.79 38.37
C TYR A 210 -9.54 -0.24 37.83
N PRO A 211 -10.59 -0.61 38.61
CA PRO A 211 -11.23 -1.92 38.50
C PRO A 211 -12.37 -2.00 37.47
N ALA A 212 -12.54 -3.24 37.02
CA ALA A 212 -13.51 -3.83 36.10
C ALA A 212 -14.90 -3.16 35.94
N SER A 213 -15.24 -2.85 34.69
CA SER A 213 -16.62 -2.85 34.18
C SER A 213 -16.65 -3.27 32.69
N ASN A 214 -17.24 -4.45 32.43
CA ASN A 214 -17.80 -5.05 31.20
C ASN A 214 -17.01 -5.04 29.86
N PRO A 215 -17.04 -6.16 29.08
CA PRO A 215 -16.25 -6.32 27.86
C PRO A 215 -16.95 -5.66 26.67
N SER A 216 -16.83 -4.35 26.51
CA SER A 216 -17.00 -3.71 25.19
C SER A 216 -15.71 -3.85 24.40
N SER A 217 -15.82 -4.35 23.17
CA SER A 217 -14.80 -4.42 22.11
C SER A 217 -13.47 -3.71 22.42
N ARG A 218 -12.39 -4.46 22.63
CA ARG A 218 -11.03 -3.90 22.54
C ARG A 218 -10.83 -3.40 21.11
N GLN A 219 -11.08 -2.11 20.86
CA GLN A 219 -10.64 -1.42 19.66
C GLN A 219 -9.12 -1.62 19.60
N ARG A 220 -8.65 -2.34 18.57
CA ARG A 220 -7.23 -2.26 18.20
C ARG A 220 -6.99 -0.82 17.79
N ASP A 221 -5.95 -0.18 18.33
CA ASP A 221 -5.56 1.15 17.86
C ASP A 221 -5.45 1.12 16.33
N PRO A 222 -6.08 2.08 15.61
CA PRO A 222 -6.08 2.08 14.16
C PRO A 222 -4.65 2.14 13.62
N LEU A 223 -4.40 1.42 12.52
CA LEU A 223 -3.07 1.34 11.91
C LEU A 223 -2.63 2.72 11.41
N ARG A 224 -1.39 3.12 11.69
CA ARG A 224 -0.79 4.33 11.09
C ARG A 224 -0.38 4.03 9.65
N VAL A 225 -0.75 4.93 8.73
CA VAL A 225 -0.42 4.87 7.32
C VAL A 225 1.03 5.34 7.12
N PRO A 226 1.95 4.51 6.59
CA PRO A 226 3.34 4.90 6.40
C PRO A 226 3.52 5.81 5.17
N ASN A 227 4.57 6.63 5.19
CA ASN A 227 5.13 7.23 3.97
C ASN A 227 5.95 6.18 3.21
N LEU A 228 6.09 6.32 1.89
CA LEU A 228 7.07 5.56 1.11
C LEU A 228 8.23 6.48 0.74
N ILE A 229 9.40 6.27 1.36
CA ILE A 229 10.58 7.09 1.12
C ILE A 229 11.76 6.19 0.80
N GLY A 230 12.32 6.31 -0.41
CA GLY A 230 13.51 5.57 -0.82
C GLY A 230 13.32 4.05 -0.84
N GLY A 231 12.12 3.59 -1.21
CA GLY A 231 11.78 2.17 -1.29
C GLY A 231 11.51 1.52 0.08
N ARG A 232 11.28 2.32 1.13
CA ARG A 232 10.92 1.83 2.46
C ARG A 232 9.64 2.49 2.94
N PHE A 233 8.77 1.69 3.54
CA PHE A 233 7.64 2.19 4.32
C PHE A 233 8.18 2.75 5.65
N VAL A 234 7.96 4.04 5.88
CA VAL A 234 8.50 4.81 7.00
C VAL A 234 7.32 5.39 7.79
N ASP A 235 7.24 5.07 9.06
CA ASP A 235 6.31 5.73 9.98
C ASP A 235 6.75 7.18 10.17
N SER A 236 5.81 8.11 9.97
CA SER A 236 6.11 9.53 10.15
C SER A 236 6.38 9.86 11.61
N GLN A 237 7.33 10.77 11.84
CA GLN A 237 7.62 11.37 13.14
C GLN A 237 6.60 12.45 13.53
N SER A 238 5.65 12.77 12.64
CA SER A 238 4.59 13.72 12.93
C SER A 238 3.68 13.23 14.06
N PHE A 239 3.41 14.15 14.98
CA PHE A 239 2.41 13.96 16.03
C PHE A 239 0.99 14.21 15.50
N ALA A 240 0.85 14.94 14.39
CA ALA A 240 -0.44 15.23 13.78
C ALA A 240 -0.79 14.16 12.73
N SER A 241 -2.04 13.70 12.80
CA SER A 241 -2.60 12.76 11.84
C SER A 241 -4.07 13.07 11.56
N ILE A 242 -4.56 12.59 10.42
CA ILE A 242 -5.95 12.64 10.00
C ILE A 242 -6.52 11.23 10.09
N ASP A 243 -7.73 11.12 10.63
CA ASP A 243 -8.43 9.84 10.73
C ASP A 243 -9.05 9.48 9.38
N VAL A 244 -8.73 8.28 8.89
CA VAL A 244 -9.42 7.67 7.77
C VAL A 244 -10.62 6.92 8.32
N ILE A 245 -11.80 7.40 7.99
CA ILE A 245 -13.06 6.90 8.53
C ILE A 245 -13.74 6.08 7.45
N ASN A 246 -14.15 4.85 7.78
CA ASN A 246 -15.01 4.09 6.90
C ASN A 246 -16.39 4.76 6.86
N PRO A 247 -16.84 5.27 5.70
CA PRO A 247 -18.07 6.07 5.64
C PRO A 247 -19.34 5.27 5.93
N ALA A 248 -19.32 3.94 5.74
CA ALA A 248 -20.47 3.08 6.01
C ALA A 248 -20.63 2.77 7.50
N THR A 249 -19.53 2.63 8.24
CA THR A 249 -19.55 2.23 9.66
C THR A 249 -19.20 3.37 10.62
N GLN A 250 -18.67 4.48 10.11
CA GLN A 250 -18.14 5.60 10.89
C GLN A 250 -16.99 5.22 11.85
N HIS A 251 -16.41 4.04 11.69
CA HIS A 251 -15.24 3.60 12.44
C HIS A 251 -13.95 4.03 11.78
N ILE A 252 -12.95 4.35 12.61
CA ILE A 252 -11.61 4.70 12.14
C ILE A 252 -10.92 3.43 11.62
N VAL A 253 -10.47 3.48 10.38
CA VAL A 253 -9.74 2.42 9.68
C VAL A 253 -8.24 2.57 9.93
N SER A 254 -7.72 3.79 9.76
CA SER A 254 -6.30 4.09 9.84
C SER A 254 -6.06 5.57 10.20
N HIS A 255 -4.83 5.91 10.59
CA HIS A 255 -4.40 7.28 10.84
C HIS A 255 -3.34 7.71 9.83
N VAL A 256 -3.61 8.77 9.09
CA VAL A 256 -2.73 9.31 8.04
C VAL A 256 -1.89 10.43 8.61
N PRO A 257 -0.55 10.33 8.58
CA PRO A 257 0.29 11.37 9.15
C PRO A 257 0.24 12.64 8.30
N LEU A 258 0.34 13.80 8.96
CA LEU A 258 0.73 15.04 8.29
C LEU A 258 2.26 15.04 8.18
N THR A 259 2.77 14.61 7.01
CA THR A 259 4.21 14.43 6.76
C THR A 259 4.99 15.71 7.08
N THR A 260 6.13 15.57 7.74
CA THR A 260 6.96 16.73 8.10
C THR A 260 7.73 17.28 6.89
N SER A 261 8.20 18.53 6.99
CA SER A 261 9.02 19.13 5.92
C SER A 261 10.31 18.34 5.67
N GLU A 262 10.92 17.78 6.72
CA GLU A 262 12.13 16.97 6.63
C GLU A 262 11.87 15.66 5.87
N GLU A 263 10.73 15.01 6.15
CA GLU A 263 10.31 13.79 5.47
C GLU A 263 9.99 14.05 4.00
N PHE A 264 9.29 15.14 3.70
CA PHE A 264 9.04 15.59 2.32
C PHE A 264 10.36 15.81 1.57
N LYS A 265 11.29 16.59 2.15
CA LYS A 265 12.62 16.82 1.56
C LYS A 265 13.39 15.52 1.37
N ALA A 266 13.26 14.57 2.29
CA ALA A 266 13.87 13.24 2.14
C ALA A 266 13.27 12.45 0.97
N ALA A 267 11.95 12.53 0.74
CA ALA A 267 11.28 11.93 -0.41
C ALA A 267 11.77 12.53 -1.74
N VAL A 268 11.80 13.86 -1.84
CA VAL A 268 12.30 14.58 -3.04
C VAL A 268 13.78 14.28 -3.28
N PHE A 269 14.61 14.30 -2.23
CA PHE A 269 16.04 13.96 -2.33
C PHE A 269 16.25 12.52 -2.81
N SER A 270 15.43 11.58 -2.31
CA SER A 270 15.44 10.19 -2.74
C SER A 270 15.09 10.05 -4.23
N ALA A 271 14.03 10.72 -4.68
CA ALA A 271 13.63 10.78 -6.08
C ALA A 271 14.76 11.34 -6.97
N LYS A 272 15.32 12.49 -6.58
CA LYS A 272 16.43 13.13 -7.29
C LYS A 272 17.65 12.20 -7.40
N ARG A 273 18.00 11.49 -6.33
CA ARG A 273 19.13 10.54 -6.32
C ARG A 273 18.86 9.33 -7.21
N ALA A 274 17.61 8.85 -7.26
CA ALA A 274 17.22 7.73 -8.11
C ALA A 274 17.10 8.10 -9.60
N PHE A 275 16.91 9.39 -9.93
CA PHE A 275 16.67 9.84 -11.30
C PHE A 275 17.79 9.49 -12.28
N THR A 276 19.04 9.85 -11.99
CA THR A 276 20.17 9.62 -12.92
C THR A 276 20.36 8.15 -13.30
N PRO A 277 20.44 7.18 -12.36
CA PRO A 277 20.53 5.78 -12.74
C PRO A 277 19.24 5.26 -13.41
N TRP A 278 18.07 5.79 -13.03
CA TRP A 278 16.79 5.36 -13.59
C TRP A 278 16.58 5.81 -15.04
N ARG A 279 16.86 7.07 -15.38
CA ARG A 279 16.78 7.57 -16.76
C ARG A 279 17.70 6.80 -17.71
N ASN A 280 18.86 6.36 -17.21
CA ASN A 280 19.84 5.58 -17.97
C ASN A 280 19.51 4.08 -18.04
N THR A 281 18.50 3.62 -17.31
CA THR A 281 18.01 2.25 -17.43
C THR A 281 17.32 2.08 -18.78
N PRO A 282 17.70 1.10 -19.64
CA PRO A 282 17.07 0.91 -20.93
C PRO A 282 15.55 0.79 -20.84
N ILE A 283 14.84 1.42 -21.77
CA ILE A 283 13.37 1.45 -21.80
C ILE A 283 12.73 0.06 -21.75
N MET A 284 13.33 -0.93 -22.42
CA MET A 284 12.87 -2.32 -22.39
C MET A 284 12.87 -2.90 -20.97
N ASN A 285 13.83 -2.51 -20.12
CA ASN A 285 13.88 -2.95 -18.72
C ASN A 285 12.80 -2.24 -17.89
N ARG A 286 12.53 -0.96 -18.16
CA ARG A 286 11.44 -0.22 -17.51
C ARG A 286 10.08 -0.80 -17.87
N GLN A 287 9.87 -1.18 -19.14
CA GLN A 287 8.65 -1.87 -19.59
C GLN A 287 8.44 -3.23 -18.93
N ARG A 288 9.50 -4.03 -18.75
CA ARG A 288 9.41 -5.34 -18.06
C ARG A 288 8.86 -5.19 -16.62
N ILE A 289 9.22 -4.11 -15.94
CA ILE A 289 8.66 -3.80 -14.61
C ILE A 289 7.16 -3.53 -14.73
N MET A 290 6.70 -2.77 -15.73
CA MET A 290 5.25 -2.55 -15.94
C MET A 290 4.49 -3.83 -16.30
N PHE A 291 5.07 -4.72 -17.11
CA PHE A 291 4.48 -6.04 -17.39
C PHE A 291 4.28 -6.85 -16.11
N LYS A 292 5.28 -6.88 -15.22
CA LYS A 292 5.14 -7.54 -13.92
C LYS A 292 4.14 -6.81 -13.02
N PHE A 293 4.13 -5.49 -13.05
CA PHE A 293 3.22 -4.68 -12.24
C PHE A 293 1.74 -4.91 -12.60
N GLN A 294 1.39 -4.97 -13.89
CA GLN A 294 0.02 -5.30 -14.31
C GLN A 294 -0.40 -6.72 -13.85
N GLU A 295 0.51 -7.69 -13.88
CA GLU A 295 0.24 -9.05 -13.41
C GLU A 295 -0.05 -9.06 -11.90
N LEU A 296 0.74 -8.33 -11.12
CA LEU A 296 0.59 -8.20 -9.68
C LEU A 296 -0.70 -7.48 -9.29
N ILE A 297 -1.10 -6.44 -10.02
CA ILE A 297 -2.40 -5.77 -9.81
C ILE A 297 -3.54 -6.77 -10.03
N ARG A 298 -3.51 -7.56 -11.12
CA ARG A 298 -4.55 -8.58 -11.36
C ARG A 298 -4.56 -9.66 -10.28
N ARG A 299 -3.39 -10.09 -9.79
CA ARG A 299 -3.26 -11.07 -8.71
C ARG A 299 -3.96 -10.60 -7.43
N ASP A 300 -3.76 -9.33 -7.06
CA ASP A 300 -4.23 -8.78 -5.78
C ASP A 300 -5.46 -7.86 -5.92
N ILE A 301 -6.17 -7.93 -7.04
CA ILE A 301 -7.30 -7.05 -7.36
C ILE A 301 -8.40 -7.08 -6.30
N ASP A 302 -8.68 -8.25 -5.71
CA ASP A 302 -9.69 -8.39 -4.65
C ASP A 302 -9.29 -7.64 -3.37
N LYS A 303 -7.99 -7.66 -3.04
CA LYS A 303 -7.46 -6.95 -1.85
C LYS A 303 -7.51 -5.45 -2.07
N LEU A 304 -7.12 -5.00 -3.27
CA LEU A 304 -7.19 -3.59 -3.67
C LEU A 304 -8.64 -3.09 -3.62
N ALA A 305 -9.59 -3.85 -4.18
CA ALA A 305 -11.00 -3.47 -4.21
C ALA A 305 -11.61 -3.40 -2.80
N MET A 306 -11.23 -4.34 -1.93
CA MET A 306 -11.65 -4.34 -0.52
C MET A 306 -11.10 -3.12 0.23
N CYS A 307 -9.85 -2.73 -0.02
CA CYS A 307 -9.25 -1.53 0.59
C CYS A 307 -10.02 -0.26 0.17
N ILE A 308 -10.26 -0.08 -1.14
CA ILE A 308 -11.06 1.05 -1.65
C ILE A 308 -12.45 1.06 -1.03
N THR A 309 -13.13 -0.08 -1.00
CA THR A 309 -14.48 -0.19 -0.40
C THR A 309 -14.47 0.19 1.08
N THR A 310 -13.39 -0.15 1.80
CA THR A 310 -13.28 0.11 3.25
C THR A 310 -13.02 1.59 3.56
N GLU A 311 -12.12 2.24 2.81
CA GLU A 311 -11.74 3.63 3.07
C GLU A 311 -12.66 4.64 2.35
N HIS A 312 -12.98 4.40 1.07
CA HIS A 312 -13.82 5.30 0.26
C HIS A 312 -15.32 5.00 0.40
N GLY A 313 -15.71 3.74 0.65
CA GLY A 313 -17.12 3.35 0.75
C GLY A 313 -17.86 3.09 -0.56
N LYS A 314 -17.19 3.18 -1.72
CA LYS A 314 -17.82 2.80 -2.99
C LYS A 314 -18.11 1.30 -3.02
N ALA A 315 -19.16 0.90 -3.73
CA ALA A 315 -19.53 -0.52 -3.81
C ALA A 315 -18.37 -1.34 -4.42
N LEU A 316 -18.24 -2.60 -3.99
CA LEU A 316 -17.13 -3.47 -4.40
C LEU A 316 -17.01 -3.58 -5.93
N LYS A 317 -18.15 -3.63 -6.64
CA LYS A 317 -18.20 -3.62 -8.12
C LYS A 317 -17.58 -2.36 -8.72
N ASP A 318 -17.86 -1.20 -8.16
CA ASP A 318 -17.32 0.07 -8.62
C ASP A 318 -15.84 0.22 -8.25
N ALA A 319 -15.42 -0.34 -7.11
CA ALA A 319 -14.01 -0.46 -6.74
C ALA A 319 -13.21 -1.31 -7.72
N TYR A 320 -13.78 -2.43 -8.21
CA TYR A 320 -13.16 -3.18 -9.32
C TYR A 320 -13.04 -2.31 -10.58
N GLY A 321 -14.09 -1.57 -10.92
CA GLY A 321 -14.07 -0.63 -12.05
C GLY A 321 -12.94 0.40 -11.95
N ASP A 322 -12.79 1.03 -10.79
CA ASP A 322 -11.71 1.99 -10.48
C ASP A 322 -10.32 1.38 -10.75
N ILE A 323 -10.06 0.18 -10.22
CA ILE A 323 -8.77 -0.51 -10.40
C ILE A 323 -8.55 -0.91 -11.86
N LEU A 324 -9.57 -1.44 -12.53
CA LEU A 324 -9.46 -1.88 -13.93
C LEU A 324 -9.16 -0.70 -14.86
N ARG A 325 -9.78 0.46 -14.65
CA ARG A 325 -9.48 1.68 -15.42
C ARG A 325 -8.06 2.20 -15.16
N GLY A 326 -7.56 2.07 -13.94
CA GLY A 326 -6.15 2.34 -13.67
C GLY A 326 -5.20 1.33 -14.34
N LEU A 327 -5.58 0.05 -14.32
CA LEU A 327 -4.82 -1.04 -14.92
C LEU A 327 -4.68 -0.88 -16.45
N GLU A 328 -5.72 -0.43 -17.14
CA GLU A 328 -5.69 -0.08 -18.58
C GLU A 328 -4.53 0.90 -18.88
N VAL A 329 -4.24 1.84 -17.99
CA VAL A 329 -3.12 2.78 -18.17
C VAL A 329 -1.76 2.14 -17.89
N VAL A 330 -1.68 1.18 -16.96
CA VAL A 330 -0.46 0.38 -16.76
C VAL A 330 -0.18 -0.49 -17.99
N GLU A 331 -1.22 -1.06 -18.59
CA GLU A 331 -1.13 -1.81 -19.84
C GLU A 331 -0.68 -0.91 -20.99
N HIS A 332 -1.22 0.30 -21.09
CA HIS A 332 -0.75 1.32 -22.03
C HIS A 332 0.73 1.67 -21.79
N ALA A 333 1.14 1.79 -20.51
CA ALA A 333 2.53 2.05 -20.14
C ALA A 333 3.48 0.92 -20.59
N CYS A 334 3.01 -0.33 -20.70
CA CYS A 334 3.80 -1.43 -21.27
C CYS A 334 4.17 -1.17 -22.73
N GLY A 335 3.39 -0.38 -23.48
CA GLY A 335 3.67 0.05 -24.85
C GLY A 335 4.57 1.28 -25.00
N MET A 336 5.10 1.85 -23.91
CA MET A 336 5.81 3.14 -23.97
C MET A 336 7.01 3.19 -24.93
N ALA A 337 7.66 2.07 -25.25
CA ALA A 337 8.85 2.13 -26.10
C ALA A 337 8.60 2.65 -27.50
N THR A 338 7.48 2.29 -28.12
CA THR A 338 7.11 2.85 -29.43
C THR A 338 6.64 4.30 -29.29
N LEU A 339 5.97 4.63 -28.18
CA LEU A 339 5.46 5.99 -27.91
C LEU A 339 6.57 7.00 -27.53
N GLN A 340 7.74 6.54 -27.10
CA GLN A 340 8.90 7.39 -26.82
C GLN A 340 9.80 7.62 -28.04
N MET A 341 9.53 6.98 -29.18
CA MET A 341 10.32 7.20 -30.40
C MET A 341 10.23 8.68 -30.82
N GLY A 342 11.38 9.24 -31.15
CA GLY A 342 11.49 10.56 -31.77
C GLY A 342 11.27 10.49 -33.27
N GLU A 343 11.43 11.63 -33.93
CA GLU A 343 11.26 11.76 -35.37
C GLU A 343 12.63 11.94 -36.03
N PHE A 344 12.77 11.46 -37.27
CA PHE A 344 13.99 11.62 -38.06
C PHE A 344 13.59 11.99 -39.49
N VAL A 345 14.20 13.05 -40.00
CA VAL A 345 14.06 13.52 -41.38
C VAL A 345 15.45 13.67 -41.96
N SER A 346 15.76 12.84 -42.95
CA SER A 346 17.05 12.90 -43.65
C SER A 346 17.07 14.04 -44.67
N ASN A 347 18.22 14.69 -44.82
CA ASN A 347 18.53 15.67 -45.85
C ASN A 347 17.45 16.75 -46.02
N ILE A 348 17.03 17.38 -44.91
CA ILE A 348 16.07 18.49 -44.96
C ILE A 348 16.62 19.68 -45.76
N THR A 349 17.95 19.81 -45.77
CA THR A 349 18.70 20.68 -46.68
C THR A 349 20.11 20.11 -46.87
N ASN A 350 20.76 20.40 -48.00
CA ASN A 350 22.06 19.89 -48.46
C ASN A 350 22.99 19.30 -47.37
N GLY A 351 22.87 17.99 -47.11
CA GLY A 351 23.75 17.25 -46.20
C GLY A 351 23.44 17.42 -44.71
N ILE A 352 22.28 17.97 -44.36
CA ILE A 352 21.81 18.18 -42.99
C ILE A 352 20.61 17.27 -42.72
N ASP A 353 20.78 16.35 -41.77
CA ASP A 353 19.70 15.55 -41.20
C ASP A 353 19.12 16.27 -39.96
N THR A 354 17.83 16.07 -39.70
CA THR A 354 17.15 16.58 -38.50
C THR A 354 16.55 15.42 -37.72
N TYR A 355 16.70 15.45 -36.40
CA TYR A 355 16.08 14.46 -35.52
C TYR A 355 15.55 15.11 -34.24
N SER A 356 14.51 14.53 -33.68
CA SER A 356 13.98 14.86 -32.35
C SER A 356 14.12 13.66 -31.43
N THR A 357 14.27 13.90 -30.12
CA THR A 357 14.31 12.86 -29.10
C THR A 357 13.41 13.24 -27.93
N ARG A 358 12.86 12.25 -27.24
CA ARG A 358 12.02 12.44 -26.05
C ARG A 358 12.83 12.05 -24.82
N GLU A 359 13.08 13.01 -23.94
CA GLU A 359 13.85 12.82 -22.70
C GLU A 359 12.94 12.98 -21.47
N PRO A 360 13.20 12.24 -20.38
CA PRO A 360 12.49 12.47 -19.12
C PRO A 360 12.84 13.83 -18.52
N LEU A 361 11.87 14.45 -17.86
CA LEU A 361 11.97 15.78 -17.27
C LEU A 361 12.79 15.80 -15.97
N GLY A 362 12.65 14.78 -15.12
CA GLY A 362 13.28 14.76 -13.80
C GLY A 362 12.45 14.08 -12.71
N VAL A 363 12.36 14.76 -11.56
CA VAL A 363 11.40 14.42 -10.51
C VAL A 363 10.05 15.03 -10.90
N CYS A 364 9.02 14.20 -11.02
CA CYS A 364 7.64 14.63 -11.20
C CYS A 364 6.86 14.42 -9.91
N ALA A 365 5.79 15.17 -9.72
CA ALA A 365 4.89 14.99 -8.60
C ALA A 365 3.44 14.79 -9.06
N GLY A 366 2.69 14.02 -8.29
CA GLY A 366 1.27 13.75 -8.51
C GLY A 366 0.46 14.10 -7.28
N ILE A 367 -0.60 14.88 -7.44
CA ILE A 367 -1.54 15.20 -6.37
C ILE A 367 -2.90 14.63 -6.78
N CYS A 368 -3.37 13.64 -6.03
CA CYS A 368 -4.60 12.93 -6.33
C CYS A 368 -5.74 13.36 -5.41
N PRO A 369 -6.98 13.40 -5.93
CA PRO A 369 -8.15 13.64 -5.13
C PRO A 369 -8.67 12.30 -4.57
N PHE A 370 -9.83 12.32 -3.92
CA PHE A 370 -10.37 11.15 -3.23
C PHE A 370 -11.33 10.34 -4.11
N GLU A 371 -11.87 10.85 -5.21
CA GLU A 371 -12.98 10.18 -5.91
C GLU A 371 -12.57 8.85 -6.56
N PHE A 372 -11.30 8.73 -6.96
CA PHE A 372 -10.76 7.54 -7.62
C PHE A 372 -9.34 7.21 -7.12
N PRO A 373 -9.25 6.60 -5.92
CA PRO A 373 -7.99 6.43 -5.21
C PRO A 373 -7.02 5.42 -5.85
N ALA A 374 -7.48 4.58 -6.79
CA ALA A 374 -6.61 3.68 -7.56
C ALA A 374 -6.34 4.19 -8.97
N MET A 375 -7.40 4.56 -9.71
CA MET A 375 -7.30 4.99 -11.11
C MET A 375 -6.37 6.19 -11.28
N ILE A 376 -6.54 7.26 -10.48
CA ILE A 376 -5.80 8.51 -10.68
C ILE A 376 -4.30 8.33 -10.39
N PRO A 377 -3.86 7.69 -9.28
CA PRO A 377 -2.45 7.35 -9.11
C PRO A 377 -1.88 6.54 -10.28
N LEU A 378 -2.62 5.56 -10.78
CA LEU A 378 -2.21 4.71 -11.91
C LEU A 378 -2.17 5.45 -13.25
N TRP A 379 -2.86 6.58 -13.39
CA TRP A 379 -2.73 7.45 -14.55
C TRP A 379 -1.45 8.28 -14.54
N MET A 380 -0.90 8.52 -13.36
CA MET A 380 0.23 9.42 -13.17
C MET A 380 1.57 8.67 -13.14
N PHE A 381 1.84 7.95 -12.04
CA PHE A 381 3.18 7.46 -11.79
C PHE A 381 3.64 6.37 -12.77
N PRO A 382 2.81 5.41 -13.25
CA PRO A 382 3.27 4.37 -14.16
C PRO A 382 3.80 4.93 -15.49
N VAL A 383 3.11 5.91 -16.05
CA VAL A 383 3.54 6.60 -17.27
C VAL A 383 4.83 7.37 -17.00
N ALA A 384 4.87 8.17 -15.93
CA ALA A 384 6.03 8.99 -15.60
C ALA A 384 7.29 8.14 -15.39
N VAL A 385 7.20 7.06 -14.60
CA VAL A 385 8.36 6.21 -14.30
C VAL A 385 8.79 5.38 -15.51
N THR A 386 7.85 4.92 -16.34
CA THR A 386 8.20 4.18 -17.56
C THR A 386 8.91 5.07 -18.58
N CYS A 387 8.55 6.36 -18.63
CA CYS A 387 9.25 7.36 -19.42
C CYS A 387 10.67 7.70 -18.91
N GLY A 388 11.04 7.24 -17.71
CA GLY A 388 12.36 7.47 -17.10
C GLY A 388 12.38 8.57 -16.03
N ASN A 389 11.22 9.13 -15.64
CA ASN A 389 11.13 10.08 -14.53
C ASN A 389 11.12 9.35 -13.18
N THR A 390 11.35 10.10 -12.11
CA THR A 390 11.03 9.65 -10.75
C THR A 390 9.81 10.40 -10.24
N PHE A 391 9.13 9.86 -9.24
CA PHE A 391 7.79 10.30 -8.87
C PHE A 391 7.62 10.48 -7.37
N VAL A 392 6.98 11.58 -6.98
CA VAL A 392 6.50 11.85 -5.62
C VAL A 392 4.98 11.97 -5.68
N LEU A 393 4.28 11.00 -5.11
CA LEU A 393 2.82 10.94 -5.12
C LEU A 393 2.26 11.41 -3.76
N LYS A 394 1.29 12.32 -3.79
CA LYS A 394 0.45 12.68 -2.65
C LYS A 394 -0.98 12.21 -2.90
N PRO A 395 -1.37 11.02 -2.39
CA PRO A 395 -2.75 10.56 -2.46
C PRO A 395 -3.64 11.38 -1.52
N SER A 396 -4.95 11.30 -1.72
CA SER A 396 -5.92 11.90 -0.80
C SER A 396 -5.74 11.33 0.61
N GLU A 397 -5.81 12.22 1.60
CA GLU A 397 -5.78 11.88 3.03
C GLU A 397 -7.00 11.10 3.51
N LYS A 398 -8.06 11.01 2.70
CA LYS A 398 -9.29 10.27 3.03
C LYS A 398 -9.20 8.77 2.74
N ASP A 399 -8.35 8.38 1.80
CA ASP A 399 -8.30 7.02 1.24
C ASP A 399 -6.92 6.66 0.64
N PRO A 400 -5.82 6.79 1.42
CA PRO A 400 -4.47 6.58 0.91
C PRO A 400 -4.06 5.11 0.82
N GLY A 401 -4.82 4.18 1.41
CA GLY A 401 -4.41 2.80 1.61
C GLY A 401 -4.12 2.07 0.30
N VAL A 402 -4.98 2.24 -0.70
CA VAL A 402 -4.80 1.57 -1.99
C VAL A 402 -3.56 2.08 -2.73
N SER A 403 -3.21 3.36 -2.59
CA SER A 403 -1.99 3.93 -3.18
C SER A 403 -0.72 3.30 -2.60
N LEU A 404 -0.71 2.99 -1.29
CA LEU A 404 0.40 2.26 -0.67
C LEU A 404 0.47 0.81 -1.11
N MET A 405 -0.66 0.13 -1.23
CA MET A 405 -0.71 -1.25 -1.75
C MET A 405 -0.18 -1.30 -3.19
N LEU A 406 -0.59 -0.37 -4.06
CA LEU A 406 -0.05 -0.24 -5.41
C LEU A 406 1.46 0.00 -5.41
N ALA A 407 1.97 0.79 -4.46
CA ALA A 407 3.41 1.02 -4.34
C ALA A 407 4.17 -0.22 -3.85
N GLU A 408 3.59 -1.02 -2.95
CA GLU A 408 4.14 -2.32 -2.55
C GLU A 408 4.25 -3.27 -3.76
N LEU A 409 3.21 -3.34 -4.57
CA LEU A 409 3.20 -4.12 -5.81
C LEU A 409 4.21 -3.58 -6.83
N ALA A 410 4.41 -2.27 -6.93
CA ALA A 410 5.43 -1.68 -7.80
C ALA A 410 6.85 -2.04 -7.34
N ILE A 411 7.12 -2.04 -6.03
CA ILE A 411 8.39 -2.50 -5.45
C ILE A 411 8.58 -4.00 -5.73
N GLU A 412 7.54 -4.81 -5.53
CA GLU A 412 7.56 -6.24 -5.86
C GLU A 412 7.81 -6.49 -7.36
N ALA A 413 7.29 -5.62 -8.23
CA ALA A 413 7.53 -5.64 -9.67
C ALA A 413 9.00 -5.36 -10.04
N GLY A 414 9.80 -4.84 -9.10
CA GLY A 414 11.20 -4.50 -9.28
C GLY A 414 11.46 -3.03 -9.57
N LEU A 415 10.50 -2.14 -9.26
CA LEU A 415 10.72 -0.70 -9.34
C LEU A 415 11.85 -0.29 -8.38
N PRO A 416 12.91 0.38 -8.84
CA PRO A 416 14.05 0.70 -8.00
C PRO A 416 13.71 1.66 -6.85
N ASN A 417 14.45 1.51 -5.74
CA ASN A 417 14.31 2.35 -4.56
C ASN A 417 14.42 3.84 -4.89
N GLY A 418 13.42 4.60 -4.49
CA GLY A 418 13.35 6.05 -4.70
C GLY A 418 12.78 6.48 -6.04
N VAL A 419 12.49 5.56 -6.98
CA VAL A 419 11.81 5.93 -8.24
C VAL A 419 10.36 6.33 -7.98
N LEU A 420 9.68 5.66 -7.05
CA LEU A 420 8.39 6.07 -6.51
C LEU A 420 8.55 6.38 -5.02
N ASN A 421 8.01 7.52 -4.60
CA ASN A 421 7.89 7.93 -3.21
C ASN A 421 6.46 8.40 -2.97
N ILE A 422 5.93 8.16 -1.77
CA ILE A 422 4.58 8.56 -1.35
C ILE A 422 4.71 9.37 -0.07
N VAL A 423 4.10 10.55 -0.08
CA VAL A 423 4.04 11.45 1.08
C VAL A 423 2.58 11.83 1.33
N HIS A 424 2.18 11.85 2.60
CA HIS A 424 0.81 12.21 3.00
C HIS A 424 0.74 13.63 3.57
N GLY A 425 -0.42 14.26 3.49
CA GLY A 425 -0.64 15.58 4.09
C GLY A 425 -1.65 16.39 3.32
N THR A 426 -1.93 17.62 3.76
CA THR A 426 -2.95 18.49 3.16
C THR A 426 -2.28 19.61 2.35
N ASN A 427 -2.67 20.87 2.57
CA ASN A 427 -2.21 22.02 1.81
C ASN A 427 -0.70 22.26 1.97
N ASP A 428 -0.13 21.99 3.14
CA ASP A 428 1.29 22.24 3.38
C ASP A 428 2.18 21.39 2.46
N ILE A 429 1.83 20.12 2.26
CA ILE A 429 2.55 19.23 1.33
C ILE A 429 2.27 19.60 -0.12
N VAL A 430 1.04 20.01 -0.46
CA VAL A 430 0.71 20.51 -1.80
C VAL A 430 1.55 21.75 -2.15
N ASN A 431 1.64 22.72 -1.24
CA ASN A 431 2.47 23.90 -1.41
C ASN A 431 3.95 23.53 -1.50
N ALA A 432 4.44 22.63 -0.63
CA ALA A 432 5.81 22.15 -0.70
C ALA A 432 6.13 21.47 -2.04
N ILE A 433 5.18 20.73 -2.63
CA ILE A 433 5.32 20.17 -3.99
C ILE A 433 5.42 21.28 -5.05
N CYS A 434 4.62 22.34 -4.91
CA CYS A 434 4.59 23.45 -5.87
C CYS A 434 5.78 24.41 -5.74
N ASP A 435 6.43 24.47 -4.58
CA ASP A 435 7.51 25.40 -4.30
C ASP A 435 8.91 24.75 -4.43
N ASP A 436 9.01 23.41 -4.59
CA ASP A 436 10.31 22.71 -4.67
C ASP A 436 10.92 22.72 -6.08
N ASP A 437 12.03 23.44 -6.25
CA ASP A 437 12.76 23.58 -7.53
C ASP A 437 13.23 22.25 -8.17
N ASN A 438 13.33 21.18 -7.37
CA ASN A 438 13.73 19.87 -7.89
C ASN A 438 12.57 19.16 -8.61
N ILE A 439 11.32 19.54 -8.35
CA ILE A 439 10.13 19.00 -9.01
C ILE A 439 9.94 19.74 -10.33
N ARG A 440 10.04 18.99 -11.43
CA ARG A 440 10.09 19.52 -12.80
C ARG A 440 8.73 19.54 -13.49
N ALA A 441 7.78 18.75 -12.99
CA ALA A 441 6.42 18.70 -13.48
C ALA A 441 5.48 18.24 -12.38
N ILE A 442 4.28 18.83 -12.35
CA ILE A 442 3.21 18.48 -11.42
C ILE A 442 2.00 18.05 -12.23
N SER A 443 1.45 16.90 -11.87
CA SER A 443 0.16 16.42 -12.34
C SER A 443 -0.83 16.52 -11.17
N PHE A 444 -1.89 17.30 -11.34
CA PHE A 444 -2.90 17.52 -10.31
C PHE A 444 -4.27 17.18 -10.89
N VAL A 445 -5.06 16.43 -10.12
CA VAL A 445 -6.46 16.19 -10.41
C VAL A 445 -7.25 16.61 -9.18
N GLY A 446 -8.22 17.50 -9.36
CA GLY A 446 -9.03 18.02 -8.28
C GLY A 446 -9.89 19.21 -8.71
N PRO A 447 -10.83 19.65 -7.87
CA PRO A 447 -11.80 20.68 -8.23
C PRO A 447 -11.13 22.04 -8.48
N SER A 448 -11.65 22.78 -9.48
CA SER A 448 -11.13 24.08 -9.93
C SER A 448 -10.93 25.12 -8.82
N ARG A 449 -11.72 25.06 -7.73
CA ARG A 449 -11.62 26.00 -6.60
C ARG A 449 -10.36 25.82 -5.74
N SER A 450 -9.75 24.64 -5.74
CA SER A 450 -8.54 24.36 -4.97
C SER A 450 -7.26 24.84 -5.68
N GLY A 451 -7.37 25.35 -6.91
CA GLY A 451 -6.25 25.57 -7.84
C GLY A 451 -5.66 26.99 -7.91
N ARG A 452 -5.70 27.82 -6.84
CA ARG A 452 -4.83 29.01 -6.80
C ARG A 452 -3.39 28.58 -6.48
N ILE A 453 -2.77 27.87 -7.42
CA ILE A 453 -1.40 27.34 -7.34
C ILE A 453 -0.47 28.29 -8.13
N PRO A 454 0.74 28.63 -7.63
CA PRO A 454 1.65 29.57 -8.29
C PRO A 454 2.06 29.14 -9.71
N SER A 455 2.17 30.12 -10.61
CA SER A 455 2.33 29.96 -12.07
C SER A 455 3.76 29.69 -12.57
N SER A 456 4.71 29.32 -11.69
CA SER A 456 6.14 29.25 -12.02
C SER A 456 6.68 27.88 -12.46
N ILE A 457 5.92 26.80 -12.31
CA ILE A 457 6.32 25.44 -12.74
C ILE A 457 5.51 25.04 -13.98
N PRO A 458 6.13 24.42 -15.02
CA PRO A 458 5.39 23.84 -16.13
C PRO A 458 4.43 22.76 -15.62
N PHE A 459 3.16 23.13 -15.55
CA PHE A 459 2.06 22.26 -15.18
C PHE A 459 1.73 21.38 -16.39
N VAL A 460 2.00 20.08 -16.29
CA VAL A 460 1.47 19.16 -17.29
C VAL A 460 0.03 18.91 -16.88
N HIS A 461 -0.89 19.63 -17.54
CA HIS A 461 -2.34 19.49 -17.39
C HIS A 461 -2.77 18.11 -17.93
N SER A 462 -2.37 17.04 -17.25
CA SER A 462 -2.79 15.68 -17.58
C SER A 462 -4.22 15.49 -17.09
N LEU A 463 -5.14 15.56 -18.06
CA LEU A 463 -6.47 14.97 -17.98
C LEU A 463 -7.48 15.64 -17.02
N PHE A 464 -7.69 16.95 -17.17
CA PHE A 464 -8.90 17.61 -16.65
C PHE A 464 -10.22 17.09 -17.27
N PHE A 465 -10.16 16.25 -18.32
CA PHE A 465 -11.32 15.97 -19.16
C PHE A 465 -12.19 14.77 -18.74
N LEU A 466 -11.69 13.79 -17.96
CA LEU A 466 -12.48 12.58 -17.67
C LEU A 466 -13.29 12.66 -16.38
N VAL A 467 -12.80 13.40 -15.37
CA VAL A 467 -13.49 13.53 -14.07
C VAL A 467 -14.75 14.38 -14.22
N ASP A 468 -14.70 15.47 -14.98
CA ASP A 468 -15.88 16.31 -15.26
C ASP A 468 -16.97 15.52 -16.02
N LEU A 469 -16.59 14.57 -16.90
CA LEU A 469 -17.54 13.75 -17.67
C LEU A 469 -18.28 12.73 -16.81
N LEU A 470 -17.63 12.19 -15.76
CA LEU A 470 -18.26 11.25 -14.82
C LEU A 470 -19.13 11.98 -13.78
N THR A 471 -18.77 13.19 -13.35
CA THR A 471 -19.61 13.99 -12.45
C THR A 471 -20.87 14.56 -13.14
N MET A 472 -20.88 14.67 -14.46
CA MET A 472 -22.07 15.10 -15.22
C MET A 472 -23.18 14.04 -15.28
N SER A 473 -22.91 12.76 -14.93
CA SER A 473 -23.97 11.72 -14.96
C SER A 473 -24.95 11.80 -13.79
N GLU A 474 -24.66 12.55 -12.72
CA GLU A 474 -25.58 12.72 -11.58
C GLU A 474 -26.55 13.92 -11.73
N SER A 475 -26.42 14.73 -12.78
CA SER A 475 -27.22 15.96 -12.95
C SER A 475 -28.02 16.03 -14.25
N VAL A 476 -28.55 14.90 -14.71
CA VAL A 476 -29.63 14.91 -15.70
C VAL A 476 -30.97 14.82 -14.97
N GLU A 477 -31.57 15.99 -14.68
CA GLU A 477 -32.99 16.08 -14.34
C GLU A 477 -33.81 15.62 -15.54
N THR A 478 -34.49 14.50 -15.39
CA THR A 478 -35.41 13.95 -16.37
C THR A 478 -36.69 14.79 -16.41
N THR A 479 -36.78 15.78 -17.30
CA THR A 479 -38.08 16.35 -17.68
C THR A 479 -38.76 15.41 -18.66
N ALA A 480 -39.68 14.59 -18.16
CA ALA A 480 -40.60 13.82 -18.98
C ALA A 480 -41.70 14.74 -19.52
N THR A 481 -41.85 14.82 -20.84
CA THR A 481 -43.09 15.24 -21.50
C THR A 481 -43.61 14.08 -22.35
N SER A 482 -44.92 13.88 -22.25
CA SER A 482 -45.71 12.76 -22.77
C SER A 482 -45.76 12.66 -24.29
N ASP A 483 -46.14 11.46 -24.74
CA ASP A 483 -46.69 11.07 -26.05
C ASP A 483 -45.73 10.58 -27.14
N ALA A 484 -45.50 9.25 -27.16
CA ALA A 484 -45.65 8.37 -28.35
C ALA A 484 -45.29 6.90 -28.00
N PRO A 485 -45.93 5.88 -28.61
CA PRO A 485 -45.72 4.48 -28.23
C PRO A 485 -44.91 3.65 -29.24
N VAL A 486 -44.23 2.63 -28.68
CA VAL A 486 -43.77 1.34 -29.26
C VAL A 486 -42.43 1.28 -30.03
N THR A 487 -41.52 0.52 -29.38
CA THR A 487 -40.37 -0.26 -29.89
C THR A 487 -39.27 0.43 -30.66
N GLU A 488 -38.18 0.75 -29.94
CA GLU A 488 -36.83 0.62 -30.49
C GLU A 488 -35.87 0.19 -29.37
N SER A 489 -35.04 -0.79 -29.70
CA SER A 489 -33.96 -1.31 -28.87
C SER A 489 -33.08 -0.17 -28.34
N VAL A 490 -33.00 -0.02 -27.02
CA VAL A 490 -31.96 0.79 -26.38
C VAL A 490 -30.64 0.06 -26.56
N VAL A 491 -30.01 0.28 -27.71
CA VAL A 491 -28.57 0.04 -27.87
C VAL A 491 -27.88 1.05 -26.97
N ALA A 492 -27.38 0.57 -25.84
CA ALA A 492 -26.45 1.33 -25.02
C ALA A 492 -25.30 1.80 -25.91
N VAL A 493 -25.14 3.11 -26.07
CA VAL A 493 -23.98 3.69 -26.75
C VAL A 493 -22.74 3.20 -25.99
N GLN A 494 -21.94 2.37 -26.66
CA GLN A 494 -20.68 1.87 -26.12
C GLN A 494 -19.72 3.05 -25.90
N LEU A 495 -19.24 3.17 -24.67
CA LEU A 495 -18.22 4.13 -24.23
C LEU A 495 -16.83 3.69 -24.73
N GLY A 496 -16.69 3.52 -26.04
CA GLY A 496 -15.45 3.17 -26.74
C GLY A 496 -14.93 4.26 -27.67
N ASP A 497 -15.66 5.37 -27.83
CA ASP A 497 -15.46 6.25 -28.99
C ASP A 497 -14.92 7.65 -28.69
N LEU A 498 -14.46 7.95 -27.47
CA LEU A 498 -14.12 9.33 -27.07
C LEU A 498 -12.66 9.59 -26.68
N GLN A 499 -11.74 8.67 -26.97
CA GLN A 499 -10.28 8.94 -26.86
C GLN A 499 -9.57 9.22 -28.18
N ASN A 500 -10.33 9.28 -29.27
CA ASN A 500 -10.04 10.13 -30.40
C ASN A 500 -11.31 10.97 -30.57
N ILE A 501 -11.26 12.20 -31.07
CA ILE A 501 -12.44 12.62 -31.85
C ILE A 501 -12.40 11.66 -33.04
N GLN A 502 -13.05 10.49 -32.93
CA GLN A 502 -13.29 9.64 -34.09
C GLN A 502 -13.86 10.56 -35.17
N ALA A 503 -13.56 10.32 -36.44
CA ALA A 503 -14.06 11.14 -37.55
C ALA A 503 -15.58 11.42 -37.48
N ALA A 504 -16.35 10.59 -36.75
CA ALA A 504 -17.76 10.74 -36.43
C ALA A 504 -18.14 11.93 -35.51
N TYR A 505 -17.26 12.43 -34.64
CA TYR A 505 -17.56 13.50 -33.66
C TYR A 505 -16.91 14.85 -33.98
N ARG A 506 -16.15 14.93 -35.07
CA ARG A 506 -15.72 16.23 -35.61
C ARG A 506 -16.94 16.98 -36.09
N LEU A 507 -16.91 18.30 -35.97
CA LEU A 507 -17.97 19.13 -36.51
C LEU A 507 -18.15 18.80 -38.00
N ASN A 508 -19.38 18.43 -38.37
CA ASN A 508 -19.81 18.12 -39.72
C ASN A 508 -21.22 18.67 -39.95
N GLY A 509 -21.69 18.67 -41.20
CA GLY A 509 -23.00 19.23 -41.56
C GLY A 509 -24.21 18.60 -40.85
N ASN A 510 -24.04 17.44 -40.21
CA ASN A 510 -25.13 16.69 -39.58
C ASN A 510 -25.17 16.80 -38.05
N ASN A 511 -24.12 17.32 -37.40
CA ASN A 511 -24.02 17.40 -35.93
C ASN A 511 -23.93 18.84 -35.38
N TYR A 512 -24.04 19.85 -36.26
CA TYR A 512 -23.95 21.29 -35.94
C TYR A 512 -24.75 21.73 -34.71
N LEU A 513 -26.04 21.38 -34.63
CA LEU A 513 -26.93 21.81 -33.54
C LEU A 513 -26.52 21.28 -32.16
N LYS A 514 -26.00 20.04 -32.10
CA LYS A 514 -25.51 19.46 -30.84
C LYS A 514 -24.17 20.08 -30.45
N TRP A 515 -23.34 20.36 -31.45
CA TRP A 515 -22.04 20.99 -31.27
C TRP A 515 -22.19 22.44 -30.79
N SER A 516 -23.12 23.19 -31.37
CA SER A 516 -23.37 24.59 -31.02
C SER A 516 -23.85 24.74 -29.58
N GLN A 517 -24.73 23.85 -29.11
CA GLN A 517 -25.17 23.82 -27.70
C GLN A 517 -24.02 23.53 -26.72
N LEU A 518 -23.09 22.65 -27.10
CA LEU A 518 -21.94 22.28 -26.27
C LEU A 518 -20.96 23.46 -26.14
N VAL A 519 -20.64 24.12 -27.24
CA VAL A 519 -19.81 25.33 -27.25
C VAL A 519 -20.48 26.48 -26.49
N TRP A 520 -21.78 26.67 -26.68
CA TRP A 520 -22.52 27.73 -26.01
C TRP A 520 -22.50 27.54 -24.49
N THR A 521 -22.65 26.30 -24.03
CA THR A 521 -22.56 25.94 -22.61
C THR A 521 -21.15 26.16 -22.07
N PHE A 522 -20.12 25.81 -22.84
CA PHE A 522 -18.71 26.04 -22.49
C PHE A 522 -18.38 27.54 -22.36
N LEU A 523 -18.78 28.35 -23.35
CA LEU A 523 -18.56 29.80 -23.34
C LEU A 523 -19.36 30.49 -22.23
N LYS A 524 -20.58 30.03 -21.95
CA LYS A 524 -21.40 30.49 -20.82
C LYS A 524 -20.72 30.21 -19.48
N GLY A 525 -20.22 28.99 -19.29
CA GLY A 525 -19.50 28.57 -18.08
C GLY A 525 -18.22 29.37 -17.82
N ARG A 526 -17.60 29.91 -18.88
CA ARG A 526 -16.43 30.80 -18.81
C ARG A 526 -16.77 32.29 -18.74
N GLY A 527 -18.06 32.66 -18.74
CA GLY A 527 -18.49 34.06 -18.71
C GLY A 527 -18.22 34.83 -20.00
N LYS A 528 -18.00 34.14 -21.13
CA LYS A 528 -17.59 34.72 -22.43
C LYS A 528 -18.74 34.83 -23.45
N LEU A 529 -19.99 34.68 -23.01
CA LEU A 529 -21.17 34.70 -23.89
C LEU A 529 -21.33 36.02 -24.66
N SER A 530 -20.86 37.13 -24.10
CA SER A 530 -20.92 38.47 -24.71
C SER A 530 -20.08 38.59 -25.99
N HIS A 531 -19.13 37.68 -26.23
CA HIS A 531 -18.28 37.66 -27.41
C HIS A 531 -19.03 37.27 -28.69
N LEU A 532 -19.93 36.27 -28.62
CA LEU A 532 -20.83 35.92 -29.73
C LEU A 532 -21.75 37.09 -30.09
N LEU A 533 -22.00 37.98 -29.13
CA LEU A 533 -22.81 39.19 -29.27
C LEU A 533 -21.97 40.43 -29.65
N GLY A 534 -20.64 40.30 -29.82
CA GLY A 534 -19.74 41.39 -30.22
C GLY A 534 -19.38 42.40 -29.11
N MET A 535 -19.57 42.05 -27.83
CA MET A 535 -19.33 42.92 -26.68
C MET A 535 -18.18 42.37 -25.80
N GLY A 536 -16.96 42.33 -26.35
CA GLY A 536 -15.73 42.00 -25.63
C GLY A 536 -15.09 43.23 -24.95
N PRO A 537 -14.05 43.04 -24.09
CA PRO A 537 -13.31 44.15 -23.49
C PRO A 537 -12.61 45.01 -24.56
N SER A 538 -12.52 46.32 -24.33
CA SER A 538 -11.81 47.25 -25.25
C SER A 538 -10.31 46.97 -25.26
N LYS A 539 -9.62 47.34 -26.35
CA LYS A 539 -8.15 47.23 -26.48
C LYS A 539 -7.38 47.95 -25.37
N ASP A 540 -8.00 48.95 -24.75
CA ASP A 540 -7.42 49.73 -23.65
C ASP A 540 -7.66 49.10 -22.26
N ASP A 541 -8.41 47.99 -22.18
CA ASP A 541 -8.65 47.27 -20.92
C ASP A 541 -7.41 46.44 -20.53
N PRO A 542 -6.89 46.54 -19.29
CA PRO A 542 -5.77 45.71 -18.83
C PRO A 542 -6.06 44.20 -18.88
N LYS A 543 -7.33 43.77 -18.96
CA LYS A 543 -7.71 42.38 -19.17
C LYS A 543 -7.64 41.95 -20.64
N PHE A 544 -7.48 42.87 -21.58
CA PHE A 544 -7.50 42.60 -23.02
C PHE A 544 -6.43 41.57 -23.43
N ALA A 545 -5.19 41.69 -22.94
CA ALA A 545 -4.12 40.76 -23.31
C ALA A 545 -4.34 39.32 -22.79
N ALA A 546 -4.77 39.17 -21.54
CA ALA A 546 -5.14 37.87 -20.98
C ALA A 546 -6.41 37.30 -21.62
N TRP A 547 -7.29 38.18 -22.11
CA TRP A 547 -8.48 37.81 -22.85
C TRP A 547 -8.13 37.30 -24.25
N ASP A 548 -7.22 37.97 -24.96
CA ASP A 548 -6.74 37.67 -26.33
C ASP A 548 -5.96 36.34 -26.40
N GLU A 549 -5.14 36.05 -25.39
CA GLU A 549 -4.43 34.76 -25.28
C GLU A 549 -5.40 33.59 -25.06
N GLN A 550 -6.39 33.77 -24.18
CA GLN A 550 -7.42 32.77 -23.94
C GLN A 550 -8.35 32.60 -25.15
N ASP A 551 -8.60 33.67 -25.90
CA ASP A 551 -9.41 33.63 -27.13
C ASP A 551 -8.66 32.92 -28.26
N SER A 552 -7.34 33.15 -28.39
CA SER A 552 -6.47 32.42 -29.32
C SER A 552 -6.47 30.91 -29.03
N MET A 553 -6.52 30.52 -27.75
CA MET A 553 -6.66 29.11 -27.37
C MET A 553 -8.03 28.52 -27.74
N VAL A 554 -9.12 29.26 -27.50
CA VAL A 554 -10.47 28.81 -27.88
C VAL A 554 -10.60 28.68 -29.40
N MET A 555 -10.00 29.59 -30.16
CA MET A 555 -9.96 29.55 -31.62
C MET A 555 -9.14 28.38 -32.15
N SER A 556 -7.96 28.14 -31.57
CA SER A 556 -7.15 26.97 -31.89
C SER A 556 -7.89 25.66 -31.56
N TRP A 557 -8.65 25.65 -30.46
CA TRP A 557 -9.47 24.51 -30.06
C TRP A 557 -10.65 24.25 -31.01
N LEU A 558 -11.38 25.29 -31.40
CA LEU A 558 -12.47 25.22 -32.39
C LEU A 558 -11.93 24.69 -33.73
N TRP A 559 -10.81 25.25 -34.18
CA TRP A 559 -10.14 24.89 -35.43
C TRP A 559 -9.73 23.41 -35.48
N ASN A 560 -9.06 22.94 -34.44
CA ASN A 560 -8.55 21.57 -34.37
C ASN A 560 -9.68 20.52 -34.18
N SER A 561 -10.92 20.96 -33.97
CA SER A 561 -12.08 20.09 -33.75
C SER A 561 -12.98 19.92 -34.99
N MET A 562 -12.68 20.61 -36.11
CA MET A 562 -13.44 20.54 -37.37
C MET A 562 -12.86 19.49 -38.33
N LEU A 563 -13.69 18.98 -39.26
CA LEU A 563 -13.18 18.21 -40.40
C LEU A 563 -12.38 19.12 -41.35
N PRO A 564 -11.34 18.59 -42.03
CA PRO A 564 -10.51 19.39 -42.93
C PRO A 564 -11.31 20.14 -44.00
N GLU A 565 -12.38 19.57 -44.56
CA GLU A 565 -13.17 20.23 -45.61
C GLU A 565 -13.89 21.51 -45.12
N ILE A 566 -14.30 21.55 -43.85
CA ILE A 566 -14.93 22.72 -43.21
C ILE A 566 -13.85 23.70 -42.73
N SER A 567 -12.76 23.16 -42.20
CA SER A 567 -11.59 23.96 -41.79
C SER A 567 -11.04 24.75 -42.98
N ASP A 568 -10.90 24.13 -44.15
CA ASP A 568 -10.31 24.75 -45.34
C ASP A 568 -11.19 25.86 -45.95
N THR A 569 -12.52 25.76 -45.77
CA THR A 569 -13.47 26.81 -46.17
C THR A 569 -13.51 27.98 -45.18
N CYS A 570 -13.22 27.73 -43.89
CA CYS A 570 -13.21 28.75 -42.84
C CYS A 570 -11.83 29.43 -42.66
N MET A 571 -10.80 29.05 -43.43
CA MET A 571 -9.42 29.58 -43.34
C MET A 571 -9.28 31.08 -43.54
N PHE A 572 -10.30 31.73 -44.12
CA PHE A 572 -10.27 33.15 -44.44
C PHE A 572 -11.04 34.02 -43.43
N LEU A 573 -11.62 33.42 -42.39
CA LEU A 573 -12.40 34.13 -41.37
C LEU A 573 -11.50 34.51 -40.20
N GLY A 574 -11.47 35.79 -39.87
CA GLY A 574 -10.50 36.38 -38.94
C GLY A 574 -10.96 36.42 -37.49
N SER A 575 -12.22 36.08 -37.21
CA SER A 575 -12.77 36.09 -35.85
C SER A 575 -13.65 34.88 -35.53
N ALA A 576 -13.76 34.55 -34.24
CA ALA A 576 -14.60 33.45 -33.76
C ALA A 576 -16.07 33.61 -34.15
N LYS A 577 -16.52 34.87 -34.21
CA LYS A 577 -17.88 35.22 -34.60
C LYS A 577 -18.12 34.97 -36.09
N GLU A 578 -17.18 35.37 -36.95
CA GLU A 578 -17.26 35.12 -38.39
C GLU A 578 -17.27 33.62 -38.70
N ILE A 579 -16.43 32.84 -38.00
CA ILE A 579 -16.44 31.37 -38.11
C ILE A 579 -17.80 30.82 -37.65
N TRP A 580 -18.34 31.31 -36.54
CA TRP A 580 -19.63 30.87 -36.01
C TRP A 580 -20.83 31.21 -36.90
N ASP A 581 -20.84 32.39 -37.52
CA ASP A 581 -21.91 32.82 -38.43
C ASP A 581 -21.84 32.10 -39.79
N ALA A 582 -20.66 31.56 -40.15
CA ALA A 582 -20.43 30.84 -41.41
C ALA A 582 -20.74 29.33 -41.34
N ILE A 583 -20.61 28.72 -40.17
CA ILE A 583 -21.02 27.34 -39.88
C ILE A 583 -22.53 27.32 -39.59
#